data_AF-A0AA37EP64-F1
#
_entry.id   AF-A0AA37EP64-F1
#
_cell.length_a   1.000
_cell.length_b   1.000
_cell.length_c   1.000
_cell.angle_alpha   90.00
_cell.angle_beta   90.00
_cell.angle_gamma   90.00
#
_symmetry.space_group_name_H-M   'P 1'
#
loop_
_entity.id
_entity.type
_entity.pdbx_description
1 polymer ?
#
loop_
_entity_poly.entity_id
_entity_poly.type
_entity_poly.pdbx_seq_one_letter_code
_entity_poly.pdbx_strand_id
1 'polypeptide(L)'
;MQFGQFQTLNGDNSHARYKVVAYCDDAILQDKLIRVESGIPDSLIVGDLVTATGAKAVTPGDIAYVVVEPVKAGSKAFIVASESPRV
;
A
#
# COMPACT_ATOMS: atom_id res chain seq x y z
N MET A 1 28.09 11.17 1.65
CA MET A 1 27.62 10.12 0.73
C MET A 1 26.82 10.78 -0.37
N GLN A 2 27.31 10.73 -1.62
CA GLN A 2 26.57 11.22 -2.78
C GLN A 2 25.80 10.03 -3.35
N PHE A 3 24.51 9.99 -3.10
CA PHE A 3 23.65 8.95 -3.67
C PHE A 3 23.39 9.25 -5.14
N GLY A 4 23.51 8.22 -5.98
CA GLY A 4 23.39 8.33 -7.44
C GLY A 4 22.09 9.01 -7.84
N GLN A 5 22.21 10.00 -8.73
CA GLN A 5 21.06 10.70 -9.30
C GLN A 5 20.24 9.68 -10.10
N PHE A 6 18.97 9.48 -9.72
CA PHE A 6 18.06 8.66 -10.51
C PHE A 6 17.98 9.21 -11.92
N GLN A 7 18.34 8.39 -12.91
CA GLN A 7 18.26 8.79 -14.30
C GLN A 7 16.81 8.88 -14.74
N THR A 8 16.50 9.87 -15.56
CA THR A 8 15.19 10.10 -16.19
C THR A 8 14.89 9.07 -17.29
N LEU A 9 15.18 7.79 -17.07
CA LEU A 9 14.63 6.69 -17.86
C LEU A 9 13.19 6.34 -17.43
N ASN A 10 12.62 7.15 -16.53
CA ASN A 10 11.20 7.17 -16.13
C ASN A 10 10.39 8.23 -16.91
N GLY A 11 10.70 8.43 -18.20
CA GLY A 11 9.95 9.35 -19.06
C GLY A 11 8.62 8.77 -19.57
N ASP A 12 8.46 7.44 -19.51
CA ASP A 12 7.21 6.75 -19.84
C ASP A 12 6.65 6.06 -18.60
N ASN A 13 5.71 6.74 -17.94
CA ASN A 13 5.01 6.26 -16.75
C ASN A 13 3.77 5.42 -17.09
N SER A 14 3.54 5.00 -18.34
CA SER A 14 2.35 4.23 -18.72
C SER A 14 2.33 2.81 -18.10
N HIS A 15 3.49 2.29 -17.69
CA HIS A 15 3.63 0.94 -17.11
C HIS A 15 4.40 0.90 -15.78
N ALA A 16 4.92 2.04 -15.30
CA ALA A 16 5.61 2.12 -14.02
C ALA A 16 4.62 2.24 -12.86
N ARG A 17 3.94 1.15 -12.50
CA ARG A 17 3.35 1.03 -11.16
C ARG A 17 4.52 0.93 -10.19
N TYR A 18 4.83 2.04 -9.54
CA TYR A 18 5.70 2.18 -8.37
C TYR A 18 6.19 0.84 -7.85
N LYS A 19 7.42 0.47 -8.23
CA LYS A 19 8.13 -0.61 -7.55
C LYS A 19 8.15 -0.20 -6.08
N VAL A 20 7.56 -1.00 -5.19
CA VAL A 20 7.76 -0.84 -3.76
C VAL A 20 9.26 -0.96 -3.54
N VAL A 21 9.94 0.18 -3.38
CA VAL A 21 11.36 0.23 -3.07
C VAL A 21 11.46 0.00 -1.57
N ALA A 22 11.51 -1.27 -1.16
CA ALA A 22 11.86 -1.61 0.22
C ALA A 22 13.37 -1.35 0.39
N TYR A 23 13.72 -0.16 0.84
CA TYR A 23 15.09 0.18 1.20
C TYR A 23 15.31 -0.26 2.65
N CYS A 24 16.38 -1.00 2.92
CA CYS A 24 16.74 -1.55 4.23
C CYS A 24 16.86 -0.47 5.34
N ASP A 25 17.16 0.77 4.96
CA ASP A 25 17.29 1.94 5.85
C ASP A 25 16.15 2.97 5.69
N ASP A 26 15.08 2.68 4.94
CA ASP A 26 13.91 3.56 4.85
C ASP A 26 12.84 3.08 5.83
N ALA A 27 12.67 3.82 6.92
CA ALA A 27 11.73 3.51 8.01
C ALA A 27 10.25 3.68 7.62
N ILE A 28 9.92 3.96 6.35
CA ILE A 28 8.68 4.67 6.02
C ILE A 28 7.53 3.79 5.53
N LEU A 29 7.72 2.56 5.02
CA LEU A 29 6.59 1.68 4.66
C LEU A 29 6.93 0.20 4.89
N GLN A 30 6.60 -0.32 6.07
CA GLN A 30 6.59 -1.77 6.32
C GLN A 30 5.19 -2.36 6.04
N ASP A 31 5.18 -3.58 5.53
CA ASP A 31 3.97 -4.36 5.34
C ASP A 31 3.32 -4.65 6.70
N LYS A 32 2.04 -4.31 6.83
CA LYS A 32 1.27 -4.49 8.05
C LYS A 32 0.01 -5.30 7.77
N LEU A 33 -0.21 -6.32 8.60
CA LEU A 33 -1.45 -7.10 8.59
C LEU A 33 -2.57 -6.33 9.31
N ILE A 34 -3.64 -6.03 8.60
CA ILE A 34 -4.89 -5.49 9.16
C ILE A 34 -5.90 -6.63 9.27
N ARG A 35 -6.55 -6.76 10.43
CA ARG A 35 -7.63 -7.74 10.66
C ARG A 35 -8.97 -7.01 10.77
N VAL A 36 -10.01 -7.57 10.16
CA VAL A 36 -11.37 -7.01 10.14
C VAL A 36 -12.40 -8.08 10.47
N GLU A 37 -13.40 -7.72 11.27
CA GLU A 37 -14.39 -8.68 11.79
C GLU A 37 -15.48 -9.03 10.78
N SER A 38 -16.02 -8.05 10.06
CA SER A 38 -17.11 -8.24 9.07
C SER A 38 -16.64 -8.95 7.81
N GLY A 39 -15.33 -8.89 7.52
CA GLY A 39 -14.76 -9.32 6.26
C GLY A 39 -14.80 -8.20 5.22
N ILE A 40 -13.88 -8.28 4.27
CA ILE A 40 -13.69 -7.25 3.26
C ILE A 40 -14.83 -7.33 2.24
N PRO A 41 -15.49 -6.20 1.90
CA PRO A 41 -16.68 -6.22 1.06
C PRO A 41 -16.40 -6.67 -0.38
N ASP A 42 -15.27 -6.26 -0.94
CA ASP A 42 -14.90 -6.52 -2.33
C ASP A 42 -13.50 -7.15 -2.44
N SER A 43 -13.20 -7.73 -3.60
CA SER A 43 -11.83 -8.16 -3.87
C SER A 43 -10.94 -6.93 -4.10
N LEU A 44 -9.78 -6.93 -3.45
CA LEU A 44 -8.80 -5.85 -3.50
C LEU A 44 -7.60 -6.25 -4.34
N ILE A 45 -7.03 -5.29 -5.03
CA ILE A 45 -5.76 -5.43 -5.77
C ILE A 45 -4.69 -4.52 -5.17
N VAL A 46 -3.43 -4.81 -5.48
CA VAL A 46 -2.30 -3.98 -5.08
C VAL A 46 -2.49 -2.54 -5.55
N GLY A 47 -2.33 -1.59 -4.64
CA GLY A 47 -2.51 -0.15 -4.85
C GLY A 47 -3.92 0.36 -4.55
N ASP A 48 -4.87 -0.52 -4.20
CA ASP A 48 -6.19 -0.06 -3.77
C ASP A 48 -6.10 0.80 -2.50
N LEU A 49 -6.77 1.94 -2.54
CA LEU A 49 -6.91 2.86 -1.42
C LEU A 49 -8.15 2.47 -0.64
N VAL A 50 -7.97 2.09 0.62
CA VAL A 50 -9.04 1.52 1.43
C VAL A 50 -9.18 2.24 2.76
N THR A 51 -10.40 2.20 3.27
CA THR A 51 -10.75 2.59 4.63
C THR A 51 -10.20 1.57 5.64
N ALA A 52 -10.31 1.87 6.93
CA ALA A 52 -9.86 0.98 7.99
C ALA A 52 -10.59 -0.39 8.03
N THR A 53 -11.74 -0.51 7.35
CA THR A 53 -12.54 -1.74 7.27
C THR A 53 -12.22 -2.58 6.03
N GLY A 54 -11.34 -2.10 5.14
CA GLY A 54 -11.04 -2.74 3.86
C GLY A 54 -12.02 -2.39 2.74
N ALA A 55 -13.01 -1.51 2.96
CA ALA A 55 -13.81 -0.96 1.88
C ALA A 55 -13.00 0.04 1.04
N LYS A 56 -13.21 0.08 -0.28
CA LYS A 56 -12.57 1.06 -1.16
C LYS A 56 -12.96 2.49 -0.74
N ALA A 57 -11.96 3.35 -0.58
CA ALA A 57 -12.17 4.74 -0.22
C ALA A 57 -12.78 5.50 -1.42
N VAL A 58 -13.83 6.28 -1.16
CA VAL A 58 -14.51 7.08 -2.20
C VAL A 58 -13.96 8.50 -2.24
N THR A 59 -13.52 9.03 -1.10
CA THR A 59 -12.89 10.34 -1.00
C THR A 59 -11.47 10.23 -0.44
N PRO A 60 -10.58 11.19 -0.73
CA PRO A 60 -9.22 11.17 -0.20
C PRO A 60 -9.14 11.16 1.33
N GLY A 61 -10.13 11.76 2.02
CA GLY A 61 -10.16 11.81 3.48
C GLY A 61 -10.48 10.48 4.16
N ASP A 62 -11.04 9.52 3.41
CA ASP A 62 -11.41 8.19 3.93
C ASP A 62 -10.28 7.16 3.80
N ILE A 63 -9.17 7.54 3.14
CA ILE A 63 -8.04 6.64 2.91
C ILE A 63 -7.33 6.40 4.23
N ALA A 64 -7.43 5.17 4.72
CA ALA A 64 -6.65 4.71 5.87
C ALA A 64 -5.37 4.02 5.41
N TYR A 65 -5.44 3.23 4.33
CA TYR A 65 -4.37 2.33 3.92
C TYR A 65 -4.24 2.19 2.40
N VAL A 66 -3.05 1.75 1.96
CA VAL A 66 -2.77 1.28 0.60
C VAL A 66 -2.51 -0.21 0.64
N VAL A 67 -3.26 -0.98 -0.15
CA VAL A 67 -3.14 -2.45 -0.22
C VAL A 67 -1.86 -2.85 -0.94
N VAL A 68 -1.08 -3.79 -0.36
CA VAL A 68 0.18 -4.27 -0.98
C VAL A 68 0.10 -5.69 -1.53
N GLU A 69 -0.98 -6.43 -1.24
CA GLU A 69 -1.22 -7.79 -1.77
C GLU A 69 -2.69 -7.97 -2.18
N PRO A 70 -3.00 -8.78 -3.22
CA PRO A 70 -4.38 -9.06 -3.60
C PRO A 70 -5.16 -9.78 -2.50
N VAL A 71 -6.42 -9.41 -2.30
CA VAL A 71 -7.28 -10.03 -1.29
C VAL A 71 -8.65 -10.34 -1.89
N LYS A 72 -9.21 -11.49 -1.51
CA LYS A 72 -10.54 -11.91 -1.96
C LYS A 72 -11.63 -11.29 -1.08
N ALA A 73 -12.77 -10.94 -1.69
CA ALA A 73 -13.98 -10.57 -0.94
C ALA A 73 -14.30 -11.63 0.14
N GLY A 74 -14.75 -11.17 1.32
CA GLY A 74 -15.04 -11.99 2.48
C GLY A 74 -13.83 -12.35 3.36
N SER A 75 -12.60 -12.08 2.90
CA SER A 75 -11.39 -12.31 3.71
C SER A 75 -11.41 -11.45 4.98
N LYS A 76 -10.86 -11.99 6.08
CA LYS A 76 -10.84 -11.33 7.40
C LYS A 76 -9.54 -10.57 7.69
N ALA A 77 -8.65 -10.49 6.71
CA ALA A 77 -7.41 -9.75 6.83
C ALA A 77 -6.87 -9.33 5.47
N PHE A 78 -6.05 -8.27 5.46
CA PHE A 78 -5.34 -7.77 4.29
C PHE A 78 -4.01 -7.14 4.69
N ILE A 79 -3.04 -7.13 3.77
CA ILE A 79 -1.72 -6.53 3.98
C ILE A 79 -1.70 -5.13 3.35
N VAL A 80 -1.18 -4.17 4.12
CA VAL A 80 -1.10 -2.77 3.72
C VAL A 80 0.28 -2.20 3.92
N ALA A 81 0.59 -1.12 3.21
CA ALA A 81 1.75 -0.29 3.52
C ALA A 81 1.45 0.54 4.78
N SER A 82 2.33 0.46 5.79
CA SER A 82 2.22 1.23 7.03
C SER A 82 3.55 1.91 7.33
N GLU A 83 3.50 3.16 7.80
CA GLU A 83 4.65 3.77 8.44
C GLU A 83 5.11 2.94 9.65
N SER A 84 6.42 2.75 9.78
CA SER A 84 6.99 2.06 10.94
C SER A 84 6.85 2.97 12.16
N PRO A 85 6.45 2.46 13.35
CA PRO A 85 6.49 3.26 14.56
C PRO A 85 7.94 3.68 14.82
N ARG A 86 8.20 4.99 14.80
CA ARG A 86 9.50 5.54 15.22
C ARG A 86 9.69 5.18 16.70
N VAL A 87 10.70 4.37 16.99
CA VAL A 87 11.18 4.11 18.35
C VAL A 87 11.87 5.37 18.88
#